data_AF-A0A7K4IPX4-F1
#
_entry.id   AF-A0A7K4IPX4-F1
#
_cell.length_a   1.000
_cell.length_b   1.000
_cell.length_c   1.000
_cell.angle_alpha   90.00
_cell.angle_beta   90.00
_cell.angle_gamma   90.00
#
_symmetry.space_group_name_H-M   'P 1'
#
loop_
_entity.id
_entity.type
_entity.pdbx_description
1 polymer ?
#
loop_
_entity_poly.entity_id
_entity_poly.type
_entity_poly.pdbx_seq_one_letter_code
_entity_poly.pdbx_strand_id
1 'polypeptide(L)'
;MAAISSAASLPILRPLLTYEKNEIVELAKQIGTFEISTSPYKDCCSLFIAKHPATKAKLGIVKSFERKLNLKEAVRESIEKTEIVNVE
;
A
#
# COMPACT_ATOMS: atom_id res chain seq x y z
N MET A 1 -8.87 -0.27 9.11
CA MET A 1 -8.79 0.19 7.70
C MET A 1 -9.60 1.43 7.33
N ALA A 2 -10.61 1.87 8.10
CA ALA A 2 -11.52 2.94 7.67
C ALA A 2 -10.81 4.27 7.31
N ALA A 3 -9.80 4.67 8.09
CA ALA A 3 -9.04 5.90 7.81
C ALA A 3 -8.36 5.87 6.43
N ILE A 4 -7.63 4.80 6.12
CA ILE A 4 -6.96 4.64 4.81
C ILE A 4 -7.98 4.54 3.68
N SER A 5 -9.06 3.78 3.90
CA SER A 5 -10.09 3.56 2.86
C SER A 5 -10.81 4.84 2.47
N SER A 6 -10.86 5.84 3.35
CA SER A 6 -11.53 7.12 3.08
C SER A 6 -10.86 7.97 1.99
N ALA A 7 -9.62 7.63 1.60
CA ALA A 7 -8.92 8.29 0.51
C ALA A 7 -9.40 7.83 -0.88
N ALA A 8 -10.09 6.69 -0.98
CA ALA A 8 -10.62 6.17 -2.24
C ALA A 8 -12.11 6.45 -2.36
N SER A 9 -12.56 6.84 -3.56
CA SER A 9 -13.98 6.92 -3.92
C SER A 9 -14.56 5.60 -4.43
N LEU A 10 -13.70 4.73 -4.97
CA LEU A 10 -14.07 3.41 -5.47
C LEU A 10 -14.00 2.35 -4.36
N PRO A 11 -14.80 1.26 -4.47
CA PRO A 11 -14.71 0.13 -3.55
C PRO A 11 -13.31 -0.51 -3.55
N ILE A 12 -12.74 -0.73 -2.36
CA ILE A 12 -11.46 -1.44 -2.19
C ILE A 12 -11.75 -2.92 -1.92
N LEU A 13 -11.48 -3.77 -2.92
CA LEU A 13 -11.55 -5.22 -2.77
C LEU A 13 -10.34 -5.72 -1.97
N ARG A 14 -10.58 -6.63 -1.01
CA ARG A 14 -9.53 -7.24 -0.17
C ARG A 14 -9.65 -8.77 -0.22
N PRO A 15 -9.25 -9.42 -1.33
CA PRO A 15 -9.46 -10.86 -1.54
C PRO A 15 -8.84 -11.72 -0.44
N LEU A 16 -7.73 -11.26 0.15
CA LEU A 16 -6.97 -11.99 1.17
C LEU A 16 -7.39 -11.65 2.61
N LEU A 17 -8.48 -10.90 2.84
CA LEU A 17 -8.85 -10.39 4.17
C LEU A 17 -9.05 -11.50 5.21
N THR A 18 -9.50 -12.67 4.77
CA THR A 18 -9.81 -13.82 5.63
C THR A 18 -8.77 -14.92 5.56
N TYR A 19 -7.65 -14.71 4.87
CA TYR A 19 -6.60 -15.70 4.70
C TYR A 19 -5.55 -15.52 5.80
N GLU A 20 -5.11 -16.64 6.36
CA GLU A 20 -3.90 -16.69 7.16
C GLU A 20 -2.66 -16.55 6.27
N LYS A 21 -1.56 -16.11 6.87
CA LYS A 21 -0.33 -15.84 6.11
C LYS A 21 0.18 -17.07 5.36
N ASN A 22 0.06 -18.25 5.96
CA ASN A 22 0.50 -19.50 5.33
C ASN A 22 -0.35 -19.88 4.11
N GLU A 23 -1.65 -19.57 4.12
CA GLU A 23 -2.54 -19.81 2.97
C GLU A 23 -2.15 -18.90 1.80
N ILE A 24 -1.81 -17.64 2.08
CA ILE A 24 -1.31 -16.69 1.06
C ILE A 24 0.02 -17.17 0.48
N VAL A 25 0.91 -17.69 1.32
CA VAL A 25 2.22 -18.23 0.87
C VAL A 25 2.03 -19.45 -0.02
N GLU A 26 1.13 -20.37 0.34
CA GLU A 26 0.85 -21.53 -0.50
C GLU A 26 0.24 -21.12 -1.83
N LEU A 27 -0.73 -20.20 -1.83
CA LEU A 27 -1.29 -19.63 -3.05
C LEU A 27 -0.21 -19.00 -3.93
N ALA A 28 0.73 -18.25 -3.34
CA ALA A 28 1.84 -17.63 -4.07
C ALA A 28 2.75 -18.67 -4.74
N LYS A 29 3.02 -19.80 -4.09
CA LYS A 29 3.78 -20.92 -4.68
C LYS A 29 3.00 -21.59 -5.80
N GLN A 30 1.70 -21.83 -5.59
CA GLN A 30 0.82 -22.43 -6.60
C GLN A 30 0.77 -21.62 -7.90
N ILE A 31 0.80 -20.28 -7.81
CA ILE A 31 0.82 -19.39 -8.98
C ILE A 31 2.23 -18.96 -9.42
N GLY A 32 3.28 -19.50 -8.79
CA GLY A 32 4.68 -19.25 -9.18
C GLY A 32 5.21 -17.83 -8.90
N THR A 33 4.65 -17.11 -7.92
CA THR A 33 5.08 -15.74 -7.57
C THR A 33 5.91 -15.65 -6.29
N PHE A 34 6.04 -16.76 -5.55
CA PHE A 34 6.65 -16.76 -4.22
C PHE A 34 8.13 -16.34 -4.25
N GLU A 35 8.92 -16.90 -5.17
CA GLU A 35 10.37 -16.71 -5.29
C GLU A 35 10.72 -15.26 -5.64
N ILE A 36 9.97 -14.67 -6.60
CA ILE A 36 10.15 -13.26 -6.98
C ILE A 36 9.74 -12.35 -5.82
N SER A 37 8.61 -12.62 -5.17
CA SER A 37 8.06 -11.79 -4.09
C SER A 37 8.91 -11.81 -2.80
N THR A 38 9.73 -12.84 -2.60
CA THR A 38 10.61 -12.99 -1.42
C THR A 38 12.07 -12.62 -1.67
N SER A 39 12.39 -12.15 -2.87
CA SER A 39 13.75 -11.73 -3.22
C SER A 39 14.21 -10.54 -2.35
N PRO A 40 15.48 -10.50 -1.93
CA PRO A 40 15.99 -9.44 -1.06
C PRO A 40 16.01 -8.09 -1.80
N TYR A 41 15.19 -7.15 -1.34
CA TYR A 41 15.13 -5.79 -1.87
C TYR A 41 15.17 -4.76 -0.73
N LYS A 42 15.68 -3.55 -1.01
CA LYS A 42 15.62 -2.42 -0.09
C LYS A 42 14.21 -1.84 -0.09
N ASP A 43 13.32 -2.45 0.70
CA ASP A 43 11.96 -1.95 0.84
C ASP A 43 11.96 -0.53 1.38
N CYS A 44 11.37 0.39 0.62
CA CYS A 44 11.15 1.77 1.05
C CYS A 44 10.35 1.83 2.36
N CYS A 45 9.49 0.84 2.61
CA CYS A 45 8.72 0.71 3.85
C CYS A 45 9.63 0.60 5.09
N SER A 46 10.78 -0.06 5.01
CA SER A 46 11.71 -0.17 6.13
C SER A 46 12.38 1.17 6.50
N LEU A 47 12.49 2.08 5.53
CA LEU A 47 13.10 3.41 5.71
C LEU A 47 12.12 4.41 6.35
N PHE A 48 10.82 4.28 6.06
CA PHE A 48 9.80 5.25 6.47
C PHE A 48 8.85 4.75 7.57
N ILE A 49 9.06 3.53 8.08
CA ILE A 49 8.21 3.00 9.16
C ILE A 49 8.50 3.71 10.48
N ALA A 50 7.45 4.23 11.11
CA ALA A 50 7.54 4.75 12.46
C ALA A 50 7.79 3.60 13.44
N LYS A 51 8.65 3.80 14.45
CA LYS A 51 8.92 2.80 15.51
C LYS A 51 7.65 2.31 16.24
N HIS A 52 6.65 3.18 16.35
CA HIS A 52 5.39 2.89 17.03
C HIS A 52 4.20 3.32 16.15
N PRO A 53 3.79 2.50 15.17
CA PRO A 53 2.69 2.84 14.27
C PRO A 53 1.35 2.81 15.01
N ALA A 54 0.48 3.77 14.70
CA ALA A 54 -0.85 3.84 15.29
C ALA A 54 -1.77 2.75 14.70
N THR A 55 -2.26 1.84 15.54
CA THR A 55 -3.18 0.75 15.13
C THR A 55 -4.63 1.22 14.97
N LYS A 56 -5.02 2.31 15.65
CA LYS A 56 -6.36 2.91 15.60
C LYS A 56 -6.28 4.40 15.23
N ALA A 57 -6.00 4.68 13.95
CA ALA A 57 -5.94 6.05 13.43
C ALA A 57 -7.31 6.74 13.44
N LYS A 58 -7.36 8.00 13.90
CA LYS A 58 -8.56 8.86 13.84
C LYS A 58 -8.53 9.72 12.58
N LEU A 59 -9.57 9.65 11.76
CA LEU A 59 -9.61 10.34 10.46
C LEU A 59 -9.40 11.86 10.56
N GLY A 60 -9.97 12.52 11.58
CA GLY A 60 -9.78 13.96 11.79
C GLY A 60 -8.32 14.36 12.04
N ILE A 61 -7.54 13.49 12.70
CA ILE A 61 -6.11 13.69 12.94
C ILE A 61 -5.33 13.47 11.63
N VAL A 62 -5.65 12.43 10.86
CA VAL A 62 -5.01 12.18 9.56
C VAL A 62 -5.20 13.40 8.64
N LYS A 63 -6.45 13.86 8.49
CA LYS A 63 -6.77 15.05 7.67
C LYS A 63 -6.07 16.32 8.15
N SER A 64 -5.78 16.46 9.44
CA SER A 64 -5.08 17.65 9.95
C SER A 64 -3.60 17.66 9.60
N PHE A 65 -2.97 16.48 9.51
CA PHE A 65 -1.62 16.34 8.99
C PHE A 65 -1.59 16.52 7.48
N GLU A 66 -2.53 15.90 6.74
CA GLU A 66 -2.61 16.02 5.27
C GLU A 66 -2.77 17.47 4.80
N ARG A 67 -3.51 18.32 5.53
CA ARG A 67 -3.63 19.75 5.21
C ARG A 67 -2.31 20.53 5.26
N LYS A 68 -1.29 20.01 5.95
CA LYS A 68 0.04 20.63 6.02
C LYS A 68 0.94 20.22 4.85
N LEU A 69 0.48 19.29 4.01
CA LEU A 69 1.22 18.72 2.91
C LEU A 69 0.61 19.18 1.58
N ASN A 70 1.44 19.43 0.58
CA ASN A 70 0.99 19.75 -0.77
C ASN A 70 0.67 18.46 -1.57
N LEU A 71 -0.28 17.67 -1.05
CA LEU A 71 -0.59 16.35 -1.62
C LEU A 71 -1.17 16.43 -3.03
N LYS A 72 -1.94 17.47 -3.34
CA LYS A 72 -2.55 17.62 -4.67
C LYS A 72 -1.49 17.70 -5.77
N GLU A 73 -0.47 18.53 -5.56
CA GLU A 73 0.61 18.69 -6.52
C GLU A 73 1.50 17.44 -6.57
N ALA A 74 1.87 16.88 -5.41
CA ALA A 74 2.68 15.67 -5.36
C ALA A 74 2.02 14.49 -6.09
N VAL A 75 0.70 14.32 -5.95
CA VAL A 75 -0.06 13.29 -6.66
C VAL A 75 -0.11 13.57 -8.15
N ARG A 76 -0.36 14.83 -8.57
CA ARG A 76 -0.35 15.23 -9.98
C ARG A 76 0.98 14.90 -10.64
N GLU A 77 2.09 15.35 -10.05
CA GLU A 77 3.43 15.09 -10.58
C GLU A 77 3.77 13.60 -10.66
N SER A 78 3.32 12.81 -9.68
CA SER A 78 3.55 11.36 -9.66
C SER A 78 2.79 10.66 -10.79
N ILE A 79 1.56 11.09 -11.06
CA ILE A 79 0.74 10.55 -12.17
C ILE A 79 1.38 10.92 -13.52
N GLU A 80 1.79 12.18 -13.70
CA GLU A 80 2.42 12.65 -14.95
C GLU A 80 3.71 11.89 -15.30
N LYS A 81 4.45 11.41 -14.30
CA LYS A 81 5.68 10.64 -14.47
C LYS A 81 5.47 9.11 -14.55
N THR A 82 4.22 8.64 -14.64
CA THR A 82 3.94 7.21 -14.74
C THR A 82 4.39 6.64 -16.08
N GLU A 83 5.13 5.53 -16.05
CA GLU A 83 5.57 4.81 -17.25
C GLU A 83 4.70 3.56 -17.47
N ILE A 84 4.34 3.29 -18.73
CA ILE A 84 3.63 2.07 -19.13
C ILE A 84 4.63 1.17 -19.87
N VAL A 85 4.96 0.04 -19.26
CA VAL A 85 5.83 -0.98 -19.83
C VAL A 85 4.98 -2.16 -20.28
N ASN A 86 5.01 -2.48 -21.58
CA ASN A 86 4.40 -3.70 -22.10
C ASN A 86 5.41 -4.83 -21.91
N VAL A 87 4.99 -5.90 -21.23
CA VAL A 87 5.78 -7.12 -21.04
C VAL A 87 5.26 -8.14 -22.06
N GLU A 88 6.12 -8.54 -23.00
CA GLU A 88 5.84 -9.61 -23.98
C GLU A 88 5.81 -11.00 -23.33
#